data_AF-A0A183TEM2-F1
#
_entry.id   AF-A0A183TEM2-F1
#
_cell.length_a   1.000
_cell.length_b   1.000
_cell.length_c   1.000
_cell.angle_alpha   90.00
_cell.angle_beta   90.00
_cell.angle_gamma   90.00
#
_symmetry.space_group_name_H-M   'P 1'
#
loop_
_entity.id
_entity.type
_entity.pdbx_description
1 polymer ?
#
loop_
_entity_poly.entity_id
_entity_poly.type
_entity_poly.pdbx_seq_one_letter_code
_entity_poly.pdbx_strand_id
1 'polypeptide(L)'
;MVSTKPAKVFQDAIHGLIEVEPLMLQVIDTPEFQRLRNIKQLGPVYFVFPTCSHTRFEHSLGTYHLVSRLLRALQADVPCEAVRLNEAECSALKLAALCHDLGHGPFSHLWEYFMRSGGPKYEVVTHEKMSGRILRWIIQQNPDLSASISEAAIDLDLVCALIEANPSREQLVSDVFYRDTGVHCYTYCMRNVHGFLSASQLLSNSTNGMDADKWEYILRDSFYLGWGQGCSTLELERFLWFYRLVFHPPEASSDCGGEESCGSWHMSFRDSEIENVMRTFSQRLHLHRQVYSHKTSKAIAVSLQTRPL
;
A
#
# COMPACT_ATOMS: atom_id res chain seq x y z
N MET A 1 13.79 0.19 -27.28
CA MET A 1 12.50 0.59 -27.87
C MET A 1 11.49 0.60 -26.73
N VAL A 2 10.89 1.75 -26.42
CA VAL A 2 9.88 1.84 -25.35
C VAL A 2 8.76 0.85 -25.65
N SER A 3 8.38 0.03 -24.66
CA SER A 3 7.25 -0.89 -24.78
C SER A 3 5.98 -0.06 -25.03
N THR A 4 5.52 -0.08 -26.29
CA THR A 4 4.33 0.62 -26.79
C THR A 4 3.03 -0.09 -26.40
N LYS A 5 3.04 -0.96 -25.38
CA LYS A 5 1.82 -1.64 -24.94
C LYS A 5 0.82 -0.56 -24.50
N PRO A 6 -0.41 -0.55 -25.04
CA PRO A 6 -1.44 0.34 -24.54
C PRO A 6 -1.78 -0.01 -23.08
N ALA A 7 -2.34 0.94 -22.35
CA ALA A 7 -2.93 0.66 -21.06
C ALA A 7 -3.95 -0.49 -21.19
N LYS A 8 -3.99 -1.37 -20.19
CA LYS A 8 -4.88 -2.53 -20.18
C LYS A 8 -5.94 -2.34 -19.12
N VAL A 9 -7.17 -2.68 -19.48
CA VAL A 9 -8.31 -2.65 -18.56
C VAL A 9 -8.59 -4.07 -18.07
N PHE A 10 -8.64 -4.22 -16.75
CA PHE A 10 -9.08 -5.44 -16.07
C PHE A 10 -10.50 -5.25 -15.55
N GLN A 11 -11.31 -6.30 -15.65
CA GLN A 11 -12.56 -6.40 -14.92
C GLN A 11 -12.27 -6.93 -13.52
N ASP A 12 -12.62 -6.16 -12.51
CA ASP A 12 -12.53 -6.50 -11.10
C ASP A 12 -13.93 -6.50 -10.47
N ALA A 13 -14.18 -7.46 -9.58
CA ALA A 13 -15.50 -7.61 -8.96
C ALA A 13 -15.82 -6.47 -7.98
N ILE A 14 -14.81 -5.87 -7.34
CA ILE A 14 -14.96 -4.82 -6.32
C ILE A 14 -14.97 -3.43 -6.94
N HIS A 15 -14.03 -3.18 -7.86
CA HIS A 15 -13.77 -1.85 -8.40
C HIS A 15 -14.33 -1.64 -9.82
N GLY A 16 -14.93 -2.66 -10.43
CA GLY A 16 -15.41 -2.57 -11.81
C GLY A 16 -14.24 -2.59 -12.79
N LEU A 17 -13.96 -1.47 -13.46
CA LEU A 17 -12.88 -1.39 -14.45
C LEU A 17 -11.60 -0.83 -13.80
N ILE A 18 -10.53 -1.62 -13.83
CA ILE A 18 -9.20 -1.19 -13.39
C ILE A 18 -8.31 -1.00 -14.62
N GLU A 19 -7.98 0.25 -14.92
CA GLU A 19 -6.98 0.59 -15.92
C GLU A 19 -5.57 0.51 -15.32
N VAL A 20 -4.65 -0.14 -16.04
CA VAL A 20 -3.26 -0.33 -15.64
C VAL A 20 -2.34 0.19 -16.72
N GLU A 21 -1.42 1.07 -16.32
CA GLU A 21 -0.45 1.71 -17.21
C GLU A 21 0.67 0.74 -17.67
N PRO A 22 1.32 1.00 -18.82
CA PRO A 22 2.22 0.05 -19.46
C PRO A 22 3.41 -0.39 -18.60
N LEU A 23 3.98 0.51 -17.81
CA LEU A 23 5.09 0.19 -16.90
C LEU A 23 4.67 -0.86 -15.86
N MET A 24 3.47 -0.69 -15.28
CA MET A 24 2.93 -1.61 -14.27
C MET A 24 2.59 -2.96 -14.89
N LEU A 25 2.14 -2.99 -16.15
CA LEU A 25 1.90 -4.24 -16.88
C LEU A 25 3.17 -5.06 -17.08
N GLN A 26 4.34 -4.42 -17.26
CA GLN A 26 5.60 -5.15 -17.36
C GLN A 26 5.92 -5.91 -16.06
N VAL A 27 5.56 -5.36 -14.90
CA VAL A 27 5.68 -6.06 -13.60
C VAL A 27 4.63 -7.15 -13.47
N ILE A 28 3.36 -6.85 -13.82
CA ILE A 28 2.27 -7.82 -13.74
C ILE A 28 2.54 -9.04 -14.61
N ASP A 29 3.08 -8.87 -15.82
CA ASP A 29 3.34 -9.94 -16.78
C ASP A 29 4.55 -10.82 -16.41
N THR A 30 5.13 -10.67 -15.22
CA THR A 30 6.25 -11.50 -14.72
C THR A 30 5.76 -12.76 -13.99
N PRO A 31 6.51 -13.89 -14.03
CA PRO A 31 6.13 -15.09 -13.31
C PRO A 31 6.02 -14.87 -11.80
N GLU A 32 6.84 -14.01 -11.22
CA GLU A 32 6.84 -13.65 -9.81
C GLU A 32 5.54 -12.96 -9.39
N PHE A 33 5.02 -12.04 -10.20
CA PHE A 33 3.74 -11.39 -9.94
C PHE A 33 2.56 -12.34 -10.24
N GLN A 34 2.61 -13.08 -11.35
CA GLN A 34 1.58 -14.07 -11.70
C GLN A 34 1.44 -15.17 -10.64
N ARG A 35 2.51 -15.48 -9.88
CA ARG A 35 2.49 -16.38 -8.72
C ARG A 35 1.41 -16.01 -7.70
N LEU A 36 1.11 -14.71 -7.54
CA LEU A 36 0.10 -14.24 -6.58
C LEU A 36 -1.29 -14.81 -6.85
N ARG A 37 -1.59 -15.24 -8.09
CA ARG A 37 -2.84 -15.95 -8.44
C ARG A 37 -3.03 -17.27 -7.70
N ASN A 38 -1.95 -17.83 -7.16
CA ASN A 38 -1.95 -19.09 -6.44
C ASN A 38 -1.81 -18.90 -4.92
N ILE A 39 -1.76 -17.66 -4.43
CA ILE A 39 -1.65 -17.36 -3.00
C ILE A 39 -3.00 -16.82 -2.53
N LYS A 40 -3.72 -17.62 -1.73
CA LYS A 40 -5.02 -17.22 -1.17
C LYS A 40 -4.85 -16.07 -0.20
N GLN A 41 -5.62 -15.00 -0.38
CA GLN A 41 -5.58 -13.79 0.46
C GLN A 41 -5.64 -14.16 1.94
N LEU A 42 -6.64 -14.95 2.30
CA LEU A 42 -6.95 -15.33 3.68
C LEU A 42 -6.31 -16.66 4.13
N GLY A 43 -5.29 -17.15 3.42
CA GLY A 43 -4.56 -18.37 3.81
C GLY A 43 -5.50 -19.56 3.98
N PRO A 44 -5.57 -20.23 5.15
CA PRO A 44 -6.43 -21.41 5.37
C PRO A 44 -7.92 -21.09 5.60
N VAL A 45 -8.32 -19.81 5.65
CA VAL A 45 -9.72 -19.41 5.89
C VAL A 45 -10.67 -20.00 4.85
N TYR A 46 -10.23 -20.21 3.61
CA TYR A 46 -11.08 -20.77 2.56
C TYR A 46 -11.55 -22.21 2.84
N PHE A 47 -10.89 -22.95 3.74
CA PHE A 47 -11.36 -24.27 4.19
C PHE A 47 -12.60 -24.18 5.09
N VAL A 48 -12.88 -23.01 5.67
CA VAL A 48 -14.06 -22.73 6.49
C VAL A 48 -15.10 -21.93 5.70
N PHE A 49 -14.64 -20.93 4.93
CA PHE A 49 -15.46 -20.05 4.11
C PHE A 49 -15.13 -20.32 2.63
N PRO A 50 -15.82 -21.27 1.97
CA PRO A 50 -15.41 -21.79 0.66
C PRO A 50 -15.41 -20.73 -0.46
N THR A 51 -16.18 -19.66 -0.30
CA THR A 51 -16.22 -18.52 -1.22
C THR A 51 -15.02 -17.60 -1.09
N CYS A 52 -14.29 -17.61 0.03
CA CYS A 52 -13.06 -16.83 0.25
C CYS A 52 -11.86 -17.42 -0.51
N SER A 53 -12.04 -17.67 -1.81
CA SER A 53 -11.04 -18.27 -2.70
C SER A 53 -10.17 -17.24 -3.42
N HIS A 54 -10.39 -15.95 -3.16
CA HIS A 54 -9.65 -14.86 -3.75
C HIS A 54 -8.17 -14.86 -3.33
N THR A 55 -7.37 -14.20 -4.14
CA THR A 55 -5.93 -14.31 -4.16
C THR A 55 -5.29 -12.94 -3.99
N ARG A 56 -4.01 -12.95 -3.61
CA ARG A 56 -3.20 -11.74 -3.47
C ARG A 56 -3.09 -10.97 -4.79
N PHE A 57 -3.26 -11.62 -5.94
CA PHE A 57 -3.18 -10.98 -7.26
C PHE A 57 -4.23 -9.87 -7.43
N GLU A 58 -5.51 -10.19 -7.24
CA GLU A 58 -6.58 -9.22 -7.40
C GLU A 58 -6.58 -8.15 -6.29
N HIS A 59 -6.13 -8.51 -5.07
CA HIS A 59 -5.92 -7.55 -3.99
C HIS A 59 -4.83 -6.53 -4.36
N SER A 60 -3.65 -6.97 -4.81
CA SER A 60 -2.57 -6.08 -5.25
C SER A 60 -3.00 -5.17 -6.40
N LEU A 61 -3.80 -5.68 -7.34
CA LEU A 61 -4.37 -4.89 -8.43
C LEU A 61 -5.37 -3.83 -7.93
N GLY A 62 -6.22 -4.19 -6.98
CA GLY A 62 -7.15 -3.28 -6.31
C GLY A 62 -6.42 -2.18 -5.53
N THR A 63 -5.36 -2.52 -4.79
CA THR A 63 -4.59 -1.55 -3.99
C THR A 63 -3.89 -0.55 -4.90
N TYR A 64 -3.28 -1.02 -6.01
CA TYR A 64 -2.76 -0.16 -7.07
C TYR A 64 -3.82 0.81 -7.61
N HIS A 65 -5.04 0.31 -7.88
CA HIS A 65 -6.13 1.12 -8.40
C HIS A 65 -6.55 2.22 -7.42
N LEU A 66 -6.72 1.89 -6.14
CA LEU A 66 -7.10 2.85 -5.11
C LEU A 66 -6.03 3.93 -4.92
N VAL A 67 -4.75 3.55 -4.82
CA VAL A 67 -3.64 4.51 -4.73
C VAL A 67 -3.60 5.40 -5.98
N SER A 68 -3.78 4.83 -7.17
CA SER A 68 -3.82 5.60 -8.43
C SER A 68 -4.98 6.61 -8.49
N ARG A 69 -6.12 6.30 -7.85
CA ARG A 69 -7.26 7.24 -7.75
C ARG A 69 -7.01 8.33 -6.72
N LEU A 70 -6.46 7.97 -5.56
CA LEU A 70 -6.09 8.92 -4.51
C LEU A 70 -5.04 9.91 -4.99
N LEU A 71 -4.01 9.43 -5.69
CA LEU A 71 -2.97 10.29 -6.28
C LEU A 71 -3.58 11.28 -7.28
N ARG A 72 -4.47 10.82 -8.17
CA ARG A 72 -5.17 11.71 -9.11
C ARG A 72 -6.00 12.78 -8.38
N ALA A 73 -6.71 12.40 -7.33
CA ALA A 73 -7.49 13.33 -6.51
C ALA A 73 -6.59 14.34 -5.78
N LEU A 74 -5.45 13.90 -5.24
CA LEU A 74 -4.47 14.74 -4.55
C LEU A 74 -3.80 15.74 -5.50
N GLN A 75 -3.38 15.29 -6.69
CA GLN A 75 -2.73 16.14 -7.69
C GLN A 75 -3.67 17.22 -8.25
N ALA A 76 -4.96 16.90 -8.34
CA ALA A 76 -5.99 17.83 -8.77
C ALA A 76 -6.37 18.89 -7.71
N ASP A 77 -5.98 18.71 -6.45
CA ASP A 77 -6.36 19.59 -5.35
C ASP A 77 -5.49 20.85 -5.29
N VAL A 78 -6.11 22.02 -5.53
CA VAL A 78 -5.41 23.32 -5.65
C VAL A 78 -4.65 23.73 -4.36
N PRO A 79 -5.19 23.56 -3.14
CA PRO A 79 -4.46 23.87 -1.91
C PRO A 79 -3.18 23.02 -1.70
N CYS A 80 -3.07 21.88 -2.40
CA CYS A 80 -1.92 20.99 -2.33
C CYS A 80 -0.78 21.36 -3.32
N GLU A 81 -0.87 22.48 -4.04
CA GLU A 81 0.13 22.87 -5.06
C GLU A 81 1.57 22.93 -4.50
N ALA A 82 1.73 23.39 -3.25
CA ALA A 82 3.02 23.45 -2.56
C ALA A 82 3.56 22.07 -2.10
N VAL A 83 2.78 21.00 -2.32
CA VAL A 83 3.02 19.65 -1.82
C VAL A 83 2.79 18.59 -2.93
N ARG A 84 2.86 19.01 -4.20
CA ARG A 84 2.66 18.10 -5.32
C ARG A 84 3.82 17.13 -5.46
N LEU A 85 3.46 15.85 -5.54
CA LEU A 85 4.42 14.80 -5.89
C LEU A 85 4.76 14.92 -7.38
N ASN A 86 6.01 14.69 -7.74
CA ASN A 86 6.40 14.59 -9.13
C ASN A 86 5.91 13.25 -9.75
N GLU A 87 6.04 13.10 -11.06
CA GLU A 87 5.57 11.90 -11.78
C GLU A 87 6.31 10.63 -11.35
N ALA A 88 7.60 10.73 -11.03
CA ALA A 88 8.41 9.61 -10.57
C ALA A 88 7.96 9.13 -9.18
N GLU A 89 7.70 10.05 -8.25
CA GLU A 89 7.15 9.79 -6.92
C GLU A 89 5.75 9.16 -6.98
N CYS A 90 4.89 9.69 -7.86
CA CYS A 90 3.58 9.08 -8.11
C CYS A 90 3.72 7.65 -8.64
N SER A 91 4.64 7.43 -9.58
CA SER A 91 4.91 6.11 -10.16
C SER A 91 5.53 5.16 -9.13
N ALA A 92 6.39 5.66 -8.24
CA ALA A 92 6.96 4.90 -7.13
C ALA A 92 5.88 4.43 -6.15
N LEU A 93 4.94 5.30 -5.76
CA LEU A 93 3.80 4.94 -4.90
C LEU A 93 2.89 3.90 -5.55
N LYS A 94 2.59 4.07 -6.85
CA LYS A 94 1.80 3.10 -7.60
C LYS A 94 2.50 1.73 -7.69
N LEU A 95 3.81 1.73 -7.99
CA LEU A 95 4.60 0.51 -8.07
C LEU A 95 4.69 -0.18 -6.71
N ALA A 96 4.91 0.59 -5.63
CA ALA A 96 4.88 0.08 -4.27
C ALA A 96 3.52 -0.53 -3.93
N ALA A 97 2.42 0.15 -4.27
CA ALA A 97 1.07 -0.34 -4.04
C ALA A 97 0.76 -1.65 -4.78
N LEU A 98 1.20 -1.76 -6.03
CA LEU A 98 1.09 -2.99 -6.80
C LEU A 98 1.92 -4.12 -6.19
N CYS A 99 3.10 -3.80 -5.67
CA CYS A 99 4.09 -4.80 -5.26
C CYS A 99 4.14 -5.10 -3.75
N HIS A 100 3.34 -4.43 -2.92
CA HIS A 100 3.46 -4.51 -1.46
C HIS A 100 3.35 -5.94 -0.92
N ASP A 101 2.58 -6.79 -1.60
CA ASP A 101 2.28 -8.17 -1.24
C ASP A 101 3.05 -9.24 -2.05
N LEU A 102 3.99 -8.84 -2.91
CA LEU A 102 4.79 -9.76 -3.74
C LEU A 102 5.49 -10.86 -2.93
N GLY A 103 5.91 -10.52 -1.71
CA GLY A 103 6.70 -11.33 -0.79
C GLY A 103 5.92 -12.35 0.02
N HIS A 104 4.58 -12.38 -0.08
CA HIS A 104 3.81 -13.40 0.62
C HIS A 104 4.19 -14.81 0.16
N GLY A 105 4.39 -15.71 1.12
CA GLY A 105 4.57 -17.14 0.88
C GLY A 105 3.25 -17.91 0.86
N PRO A 106 3.31 -19.25 0.74
CA PRO A 106 2.13 -20.11 0.81
C PRO A 106 1.33 -19.86 2.09
N PHE A 107 0.00 -19.79 1.98
CA PHE A 107 -0.90 -19.48 3.09
C PHE A 107 -0.66 -18.10 3.75
N SER A 108 -0.13 -17.12 3.00
CA SER A 108 0.00 -15.71 3.42
C SER A 108 0.76 -15.55 4.74
N HIS A 109 0.14 -14.97 5.77
CA HIS A 109 0.80 -14.75 7.06
C HIS A 109 1.22 -16.05 7.76
N LEU A 110 0.63 -17.20 7.42
CA LEU A 110 1.05 -18.49 7.98
C LEU A 110 2.50 -18.82 7.63
N TRP A 111 2.95 -18.42 6.45
CA TRP A 111 4.34 -18.60 6.01
C TRP A 111 5.31 -17.83 6.90
N GLU A 112 4.97 -16.61 7.33
CA GLU A 112 5.85 -15.83 8.21
C GLU A 112 6.03 -16.50 9.57
N TYR A 113 4.95 -17.04 10.15
CA TYR A 113 5.03 -17.83 11.38
C TYR A 113 5.88 -19.09 11.19
N PHE A 114 5.77 -19.75 10.05
CA PHE A 114 6.60 -20.91 9.71
C PHE A 114 8.07 -20.51 9.59
N MET A 115 8.39 -19.41 8.90
CA MET A 115 9.76 -18.90 8.76
C MET A 115 10.38 -18.60 10.12
N ARG A 116 9.67 -17.91 11.01
CA ARG A 116 10.14 -17.61 12.38
C ARG A 116 10.44 -18.86 13.20
N SER A 117 9.73 -19.96 12.94
CA SER A 117 9.96 -21.25 13.60
C SER A 117 11.26 -21.94 13.16
N GLY A 118 11.92 -21.46 12.08
CA GLY A 118 13.20 -21.96 11.58
C GLY A 118 14.44 -21.47 12.34
N GLY A 119 14.27 -20.67 13.40
CA GLY A 119 15.34 -20.14 14.25
C GLY A 119 15.76 -18.70 13.92
N PRO A 120 16.74 -18.12 14.66
CA PRO A 120 17.05 -16.68 14.66
C PRO A 120 17.39 -16.10 13.29
N LYS A 121 17.96 -16.91 12.38
CA LYS A 121 18.29 -16.52 11.00
C LYS A 121 17.06 -16.06 10.21
N TYR A 122 15.89 -16.61 10.50
CA TYR A 122 14.66 -16.38 9.73
C TYR A 122 13.65 -15.50 10.47
N GLU A 123 13.97 -15.07 11.69
CA GLU A 123 13.08 -14.27 12.54
C GLU A 123 12.79 -12.88 11.96
N VAL A 124 13.76 -12.31 11.25
CA VAL A 124 13.70 -10.99 10.61
C VAL A 124 13.05 -10.99 9.22
N VAL A 125 12.60 -12.17 8.74
CA VAL A 125 11.95 -12.29 7.43
C VAL A 125 10.49 -11.92 7.57
N THR A 126 10.11 -10.84 6.89
CA THR A 126 8.71 -10.43 6.74
C THR A 126 8.36 -10.42 5.25
N HIS A 127 7.07 -10.50 4.94
CA HIS A 127 6.59 -10.46 3.55
C HIS A 127 6.93 -9.12 2.90
N GLU A 128 6.94 -8.00 3.62
CA GLU A 128 7.29 -6.67 3.08
C GLU A 128 8.76 -6.63 2.61
N LYS A 129 9.70 -7.11 3.44
CA LYS A 129 11.12 -7.23 3.05
C LYS A 129 11.31 -8.19 1.89
N MET A 130 10.52 -9.26 1.85
CA MET A 130 10.56 -10.21 0.74
C MET A 130 9.99 -9.59 -0.54
N SER A 131 8.94 -8.76 -0.45
CA SER A 131 8.36 -8.03 -1.58
C SER A 131 9.41 -7.13 -2.24
N GLY A 132 10.15 -6.35 -1.45
CA GLY A 132 11.24 -5.51 -1.97
C GLY A 132 12.36 -6.33 -2.63
N ARG A 133 12.72 -7.50 -2.07
CA ARG A 133 13.72 -8.41 -2.66
C ARG A 133 13.25 -9.02 -3.98
N ILE A 134 12.00 -9.49 -4.04
CA ILE A 134 11.40 -10.05 -5.25
C ILE A 134 11.28 -8.97 -6.32
N LEU A 135 10.88 -7.75 -5.97
CA LEU A 135 10.82 -6.64 -6.92
C LEU A 135 12.20 -6.33 -7.52
N ARG A 136 13.24 -6.22 -6.68
CA ARG A 136 14.62 -6.05 -7.16
C ARG A 136 15.03 -7.18 -8.10
N TRP A 137 14.67 -8.42 -7.76
CA TRP A 137 14.92 -9.58 -8.61
C TRP A 137 14.21 -9.48 -9.96
N ILE A 138 12.91 -9.17 -9.97
CA ILE A 138 12.12 -8.96 -11.19
C ILE A 138 12.82 -7.94 -12.11
N ILE A 139 13.23 -6.80 -11.55
CA ILE A 139 13.86 -5.72 -12.34
C ILE A 139 15.22 -6.17 -12.89
N GLN A 140 16.02 -6.86 -12.10
CA GLN A 140 17.32 -7.40 -12.54
C GLN A 140 17.19 -8.42 -13.68
N GLN A 141 16.14 -9.24 -13.68
CA GLN A 141 15.92 -10.25 -14.71
C GLN A 141 15.26 -9.70 -15.99
N ASN A 142 14.74 -8.48 -15.97
CA ASN A 142 13.97 -7.89 -17.08
C ASN A 142 14.59 -6.55 -17.53
N PRO A 143 15.52 -6.55 -18.51
CA PRO A 143 16.21 -5.33 -18.97
C PRO A 143 15.29 -4.22 -19.48
N ASP A 144 14.20 -4.57 -20.18
CA ASP A 144 13.23 -3.60 -20.68
C ASP A 144 12.46 -2.90 -19.55
N LEU A 145 12.15 -3.63 -18.47
CA LEU A 145 11.57 -3.06 -17.26
C LEU A 145 12.56 -2.18 -16.52
N SER A 146 13.82 -2.61 -16.40
CA SER A 146 14.89 -1.80 -15.82
C SER A 146 15.07 -0.46 -16.58
N ALA A 147 15.04 -0.51 -17.91
CA ALA A 147 15.07 0.69 -18.75
C ALA A 147 13.83 1.57 -18.55
N SER A 148 12.63 0.98 -18.48
CA SER A 148 11.38 1.73 -18.26
C SER A 148 11.34 2.42 -16.89
N ILE A 149 11.84 1.75 -15.84
CA ILE A 149 11.98 2.32 -14.49
C ILE A 149 12.98 3.47 -14.48
N SER A 150 14.12 3.30 -15.17
CA SER A 150 15.15 4.33 -15.28
C SER A 150 14.66 5.56 -16.07
N GLU A 151 13.92 5.34 -17.17
CA GLU A 151 13.32 6.40 -17.99
C GLU A 151 12.26 7.18 -17.21
N ALA A 152 11.45 6.49 -16.41
CA ALA A 152 10.47 7.10 -15.51
C ALA A 152 11.09 7.72 -14.25
N ALA A 153 12.42 7.69 -14.11
CA ALA A 153 13.18 8.18 -12.95
C ALA A 153 12.68 7.64 -11.60
N ILE A 154 12.17 6.39 -11.57
CA ILE A 154 11.63 5.79 -10.35
C ILE A 154 12.79 5.33 -9.46
N ASP A 155 12.87 5.89 -8.25
CA ASP A 155 13.79 5.42 -7.21
C ASP A 155 13.30 4.09 -6.62
N LEU A 156 14.04 3.02 -6.87
CA LEU A 156 13.70 1.68 -6.40
C LEU A 156 13.89 1.50 -4.89
N ASP A 157 14.82 2.23 -4.27
CA ASP A 157 15.00 2.18 -2.82
C ASP A 157 13.85 2.88 -2.11
N LEU A 158 13.33 3.97 -2.69
CA LEU A 158 12.08 4.59 -2.25
C LEU A 158 10.90 3.63 -2.36
N VAL A 159 10.73 2.93 -3.48
CA VAL A 159 9.67 1.93 -3.67
C VAL A 159 9.75 0.84 -2.60
N CYS A 160 10.94 0.31 -2.32
CA CYS A 160 11.12 -0.70 -1.28
C CYS A 160 10.80 -0.14 0.12
N ALA A 161 11.20 1.10 0.40
CA ALA A 161 10.93 1.73 1.69
C ALA A 161 9.43 2.01 1.92
N LEU A 162 8.71 2.37 0.86
CA LEU A 162 7.24 2.49 0.88
C LEU A 162 6.56 1.14 1.18
N ILE A 163 7.02 0.05 0.56
CA ILE A 163 6.52 -1.31 0.82
C ILE A 163 6.76 -1.71 2.28
N GLU A 164 7.95 -1.40 2.82
CA GLU A 164 8.31 -1.70 4.21
C GLU A 164 7.70 -0.73 5.22
N ALA A 165 6.88 0.24 4.78
CA ALA A 165 6.30 1.30 5.61
C ALA A 165 7.34 2.09 6.42
N ASN A 166 8.54 2.24 5.86
CA ASN A 166 9.67 2.91 6.51
C ASN A 166 10.47 3.78 5.52
N PRO A 167 9.83 4.75 4.83
CA PRO A 167 10.56 5.71 4.01
C PRO A 167 11.48 6.57 4.89
N SER A 168 12.79 6.49 4.69
CA SER A 168 13.75 7.33 5.43
C SER A 168 13.71 8.76 4.90
N ARG A 169 14.01 9.75 5.76
CA ARG A 169 14.08 11.16 5.33
C ARG A 169 15.18 11.37 4.29
N GLU A 170 16.27 10.62 4.38
CA GLU A 170 17.43 10.71 3.47
C GLU A 170 17.09 10.22 2.06
N GLN A 171 16.23 9.19 1.93
CA GLN A 171 15.72 8.69 0.65
C GLN A 171 14.78 9.68 -0.05
N LEU A 172 14.37 10.75 0.63
CA LEU A 172 13.47 11.78 0.10
C LEU A 172 14.18 13.08 -0.28
N VAL A 173 15.47 13.18 0.03
CA VAL A 173 16.28 14.40 -0.13
C VAL A 173 17.24 14.31 -1.33
N SER A 174 17.38 13.13 -1.96
CA SER A 174 18.43 12.85 -2.95
C SER A 174 18.36 13.64 -4.26
N ASP A 175 17.23 14.27 -4.62
CA ASP A 175 17.05 14.93 -5.94
C ASP A 175 16.88 16.45 -5.93
N VAL A 176 17.22 17.16 -4.84
CA VAL A 176 17.28 18.63 -4.88
C VAL A 176 18.71 19.09 -5.16
N PHE A 177 19.10 19.03 -6.44
CA PHE A 177 20.31 19.70 -6.91
C PHE A 177 20.21 21.20 -6.64
N TYR A 178 21.14 21.68 -5.82
CA TYR A 178 21.49 23.07 -5.55
C TYR A 178 21.29 23.99 -6.77
N ARG A 179 20.31 24.90 -6.71
CA ARG A 179 20.44 26.23 -7.33
C ARG A 179 20.31 27.29 -6.26
N ASP A 180 21.46 27.87 -5.99
CA ASP A 180 21.81 28.90 -5.04
C ASP A 180 20.88 30.13 -5.15
N THR A 181 19.90 30.23 -4.26
CA THR A 181 19.38 31.50 -3.73
C THR A 181 18.91 31.25 -2.30
N GLY A 182 19.72 31.72 -1.35
CA GLY A 182 19.57 31.45 0.07
C GLY A 182 18.15 31.69 0.62
N VAL A 183 17.77 30.86 1.59
CA VAL A 183 16.58 30.96 2.45
C VAL A 183 15.26 30.44 1.86
N HIS A 184 14.93 30.63 0.58
CA HIS A 184 13.63 30.14 0.04
C HIS A 184 13.62 28.66 -0.38
N CYS A 185 14.76 28.10 -0.79
CA CYS A 185 14.84 26.71 -1.26
C CYS A 185 14.70 25.68 -0.13
N TYR A 186 15.21 25.97 1.07
CA TYR A 186 15.19 25.03 2.19
C TYR A 186 13.78 24.80 2.72
N THR A 187 12.98 25.85 2.90
CA THR A 187 11.58 25.73 3.34
C THR A 187 10.72 25.02 2.29
N TYR A 188 10.98 25.23 1.00
CA TYR A 188 10.27 24.56 -0.09
C TYR A 188 10.63 23.07 -0.19
N CYS A 189 11.91 22.72 -0.07
CA CYS A 189 12.40 21.35 -0.03
C CYS A 189 11.78 20.57 1.15
N MET A 190 11.81 21.14 2.36
CA MET A 190 11.21 20.48 3.52
C MET A 190 9.69 20.30 3.36
N ARG A 191 8.96 21.25 2.76
CA ARG A 191 7.52 21.10 2.50
C ARG A 191 7.20 19.94 1.56
N ASN A 192 7.99 19.73 0.51
CA ASN A 192 7.82 18.58 -0.39
C ASN A 192 8.16 17.25 0.30
N VAL A 193 9.25 17.20 1.08
CA VAL A 193 9.61 16.00 1.86
C VAL A 193 8.52 15.61 2.84
N HIS A 194 8.00 16.57 3.62
CA HIS A 194 6.89 16.32 4.53
C HIS A 194 5.63 15.86 3.79
N GLY A 195 5.35 16.49 2.66
CA GLY A 195 4.27 16.13 1.78
C GLY A 195 4.28 14.71 1.24
N PHE A 196 5.44 14.31 0.72
CA PHE A 196 5.66 12.95 0.26
C PHE A 196 5.50 11.94 1.41
N LEU A 197 6.10 12.22 2.58
CA LEU A 197 5.94 11.36 3.75
C LEU A 197 4.47 11.17 4.11
N SER A 198 3.66 12.23 4.01
CA SER A 198 2.22 12.13 4.22
C SER A 198 1.52 11.37 3.09
N ALA A 199 1.93 11.54 1.83
CA ALA A 199 1.38 10.77 0.71
C ALA A 199 1.73 9.28 0.78
N SER A 200 2.82 8.90 1.47
CA SER A 200 3.10 7.49 1.76
C SER A 200 2.01 6.83 2.63
N GLN A 201 1.28 7.64 3.41
CA GLN A 201 0.12 7.19 4.19
C GLN A 201 -1.03 6.71 3.30
N LEU A 202 -1.03 7.02 1.99
CA LEU A 202 -2.00 6.46 1.04
C LEU A 202 -1.89 4.93 0.94
N LEU A 203 -0.67 4.39 1.02
CA LEU A 203 -0.41 2.95 0.92
C LEU A 203 -0.33 2.28 2.28
N SER A 204 0.43 2.87 3.21
CA SER A 204 0.59 2.33 4.56
C SER A 204 0.60 3.46 5.58
N ASN A 205 -0.47 3.54 6.37
CA ASN A 205 -0.65 4.56 7.38
C ASN A 205 -0.45 3.98 8.78
N SER A 206 0.78 4.02 9.27
CA SER A 206 1.11 3.53 10.62
C SER A 206 0.51 4.38 11.74
N THR A 207 0.09 5.63 11.46
CA THR A 207 -0.48 6.53 12.47
C THR A 207 -1.87 6.09 12.91
N ASN A 208 -2.74 5.72 11.97
CA ASN A 208 -4.14 5.41 12.27
C ASN A 208 -4.72 4.19 11.53
N GLY A 209 -3.95 3.57 10.63
CA GLY A 209 -4.39 2.42 9.85
C GLY A 209 -5.47 2.74 8.82
N MET A 210 -5.53 3.99 8.33
CA MET A 210 -6.39 4.38 7.20
C MET A 210 -5.54 4.53 5.95
N ASP A 211 -5.54 3.48 5.13
CA ASP A 211 -4.80 3.41 3.88
C ASP A 211 -5.51 2.52 2.85
N ALA A 212 -5.07 2.61 1.60
CA ALA A 212 -5.68 1.94 0.46
C ALA A 212 -5.62 0.41 0.58
N ASP A 213 -4.52 -0.16 1.09
CA ASP A 213 -4.40 -1.60 1.36
C ASP A 213 -5.56 -2.07 2.25
N LYS A 214 -5.80 -1.36 3.37
CA LYS A 214 -6.87 -1.72 4.31
C LYS A 214 -8.25 -1.60 3.71
N TRP A 215 -8.53 -0.54 2.98
CA TRP A 215 -9.85 -0.40 2.35
C TRP A 215 -10.08 -1.46 1.29
N GLU A 216 -9.04 -1.82 0.53
CA GLU A 216 -9.10 -2.86 -0.48
C GLU A 216 -9.48 -4.20 0.16
N TYR A 217 -8.70 -4.69 1.13
CA TYR A 217 -8.97 -6.01 1.69
C TYR A 217 -10.28 -6.03 2.49
N ILE A 218 -10.67 -4.94 3.17
CA ILE A 218 -11.94 -4.89 3.89
C ILE A 218 -13.11 -5.05 2.92
N LEU A 219 -13.09 -4.33 1.80
CA LEU A 219 -14.11 -4.44 0.76
C LEU A 219 -14.11 -5.82 0.11
N ARG A 220 -12.93 -6.31 -0.28
CA ARG A 220 -12.78 -7.58 -1.00
C ARG A 220 -13.16 -8.77 -0.12
N ASP A 221 -12.65 -8.83 1.10
CA ASP A 221 -12.96 -9.93 2.03
C ASP A 221 -14.44 -9.95 2.36
N SER A 222 -15.04 -8.79 2.65
CA SER A 222 -16.48 -8.67 2.91
C SER A 222 -17.33 -9.14 1.73
N PHE A 223 -16.92 -8.81 0.51
CA PHE A 223 -17.59 -9.27 -0.70
C PHE A 223 -17.58 -10.79 -0.81
N TYR A 224 -16.40 -11.42 -0.68
CA TYR A 224 -16.28 -12.88 -0.77
C TYR A 224 -16.92 -13.63 0.40
N LEU A 225 -17.09 -12.99 1.55
CA LEU A 225 -17.87 -13.52 2.68
C LEU A 225 -19.39 -13.45 2.46
N GLY A 226 -19.85 -12.76 1.41
CA GLY A 226 -21.27 -12.52 1.18
C GLY A 226 -21.86 -11.45 2.11
N TRP A 227 -21.04 -10.59 2.71
CA TRP A 227 -21.49 -9.45 3.51
C TRP A 227 -21.94 -8.25 2.65
N GLY A 228 -21.94 -8.43 1.32
CA GLY A 228 -22.45 -7.48 0.34
C GLY A 228 -21.38 -6.58 -0.28
N GLN A 229 -21.74 -5.95 -1.41
CA GLN A 229 -21.02 -4.80 -1.99
C GLN A 229 -21.81 -3.53 -1.64
N GLY A 230 -21.19 -2.53 -1.00
CA GLY A 230 -21.79 -1.19 -0.83
C GLY A 230 -21.76 -0.62 0.58
N CYS A 231 -22.41 0.53 0.75
CA CYS A 231 -22.32 1.50 1.86
C CYS A 231 -22.43 0.94 3.30
N SER A 232 -22.87 -0.30 3.48
CA SER A 232 -22.92 -0.99 4.78
C SER A 232 -21.54 -1.40 5.30
N THR A 233 -20.55 -1.57 4.43
CA THR A 233 -19.16 -1.85 4.83
C THR A 233 -18.31 -0.59 4.86
N LEU A 234 -18.19 0.07 3.71
CA LEU A 234 -17.41 1.29 3.52
C LEU A 234 -17.96 2.09 2.34
N GLU A 235 -18.16 3.40 2.50
CA GLU A 235 -18.49 4.30 1.39
C GLU A 235 -17.20 4.80 0.74
N LEU A 236 -16.56 3.93 -0.06
CA LEU A 236 -15.25 4.18 -0.65
C LEU A 236 -15.20 5.48 -1.47
N GLU A 237 -16.21 5.72 -2.32
CA GLU A 237 -16.25 6.92 -3.17
C GLU A 237 -16.22 8.22 -2.36
N ARG A 238 -16.87 8.24 -1.18
CA ARG A 238 -16.81 9.39 -0.28
C ARG A 238 -15.42 9.55 0.33
N PHE A 239 -14.77 8.46 0.75
CA PHE A 239 -13.39 8.50 1.22
C PHE A 239 -12.44 9.04 0.16
N LEU A 240 -12.50 8.52 -1.06
CA LEU A 240 -11.64 9.01 -2.15
C LEU A 240 -11.88 10.49 -2.43
N TRP A 241 -13.11 10.99 -2.23
CA TRP A 241 -13.44 12.39 -2.41
C TRP A 241 -13.00 13.30 -1.25
N PHE A 242 -13.04 12.84 0.00
CA PHE A 242 -12.80 13.69 1.18
C PHE A 242 -11.48 13.39 1.91
N TYR A 243 -10.72 12.40 1.47
CA TYR A 243 -9.38 12.12 1.99
C TYR A 243 -8.37 13.04 1.31
N ARG A 244 -7.89 14.05 2.05
CA ARG A 244 -7.04 15.13 1.54
C ARG A 244 -5.87 15.40 2.46
N LEU A 245 -4.84 15.99 1.89
CA LEU A 245 -3.67 16.37 2.66
C LEU A 245 -3.94 17.68 3.40
N VAL A 246 -3.73 17.68 4.71
CA VAL A 246 -3.98 18.84 5.59
C VAL A 246 -2.75 19.10 6.45
N PHE A 247 -2.39 20.37 6.57
CA PHE A 247 -1.32 20.80 7.47
C PHE A 247 -1.84 20.90 8.90
N HIS A 248 -1.26 20.12 9.80
CA HIS A 248 -1.53 20.19 11.24
C HIS A 248 -0.47 21.08 11.88
N PRO A 249 -0.84 22.30 12.34
CA PRO A 249 0.11 23.16 13.03
C PRO A 249 0.55 22.50 14.33
N PRO A 250 1.76 22.82 14.81
CA PRO A 250 2.21 22.28 16.08
C PRO A 250 1.28 22.69 17.21
N GLU A 251 0.98 21.76 18.12
CA GLU A 251 0.23 22.10 19.33
C GLU A 251 1.03 23.13 20.13
N ALA A 252 0.39 24.24 20.52
CA ALA A 252 1.01 25.21 21.39
C ALA A 252 1.24 24.56 22.75
N SER A 253 2.46 24.05 22.99
CA SER A 253 2.82 23.45 24.27
C SER A 253 2.74 24.54 25.35
N SER A 254 1.77 24.40 26.26
CA SER A 254 1.64 25.32 27.40
C SER A 254 2.65 25.04 28.51
N ASP A 255 3.36 23.92 28.49
CA ASP A 255 4.41 23.62 29.45
C ASP A 255 5.25 22.46 28.89
N CYS A 256 6.53 22.70 28.62
CA CYS A 256 7.69 21.78 28.71
C CYS A 256 8.79 22.29 27.78
N GLY A 257 9.95 22.60 28.35
CA GLY A 257 11.10 23.12 27.61
C GLY A 257 11.63 22.16 26.55
N GLY A 258 11.95 22.73 25.38
CA GLY A 258 13.06 22.28 24.55
C GLY A 258 12.78 21.18 23.53
N GLU A 259 11.78 21.38 22.67
CA GLU A 259 11.85 21.04 21.23
C GLU A 259 10.62 21.67 20.57
N GLU A 260 10.82 22.67 19.70
CA GLU A 260 9.74 23.22 18.88
C GLU A 260 9.17 22.09 18.03
N SER A 261 7.98 21.57 18.36
CA SER A 261 7.32 20.63 17.46
C SER A 261 7.07 21.39 16.15
N CYS A 262 7.58 20.86 15.04
CA CYS A 262 7.31 21.41 13.72
C CYS A 262 5.97 20.83 13.25
N GLY A 263 5.06 21.68 12.77
CA GLY A 263 3.80 21.22 12.19
C GLY A 263 4.04 20.24 11.04
N SER A 264 3.10 19.34 10.82
CA SER A 264 3.24 18.25 9.85
C SER A 264 2.03 18.12 8.95
N TRP A 265 2.26 17.73 7.71
CA TRP A 265 1.19 17.36 6.80
C TRP A 265 0.70 15.95 7.13
N HIS A 266 -0.61 15.73 7.07
CA HIS A 266 -1.19 14.41 7.24
C HIS A 266 -2.39 14.23 6.32
N MET A 267 -2.54 13.03 5.80
CA MET A 267 -3.75 12.64 5.11
C MET A 267 -4.90 12.58 6.12
N SER A 268 -5.92 13.40 5.87
CA SER A 268 -7.01 13.69 6.80
C SER A 268 -8.36 13.57 6.09
N PHE A 269 -9.39 13.25 6.87
CA PHE A 269 -10.77 13.24 6.39
C PHE A 269 -11.48 14.53 6.78
N ARG A 270 -12.49 14.91 5.99
CA ARG A 270 -13.47 15.89 6.43
C ARG A 270 -14.22 15.37 7.67
N ASP A 271 -14.52 16.27 8.60
CA ASP A 271 -15.27 16.00 9.82
C ASP A 271 -16.60 15.24 9.59
N SER A 272 -17.29 15.58 8.50
CA SER A 272 -18.53 14.91 8.07
C SER A 272 -18.38 13.41 7.76
N GLU A 273 -17.16 12.92 7.56
CA GLU A 273 -16.88 11.52 7.22
C GLU A 273 -16.61 10.64 8.44
N ILE A 274 -16.73 11.17 9.66
CA ILE A 274 -16.45 10.43 10.90
C ILE A 274 -17.23 9.11 10.99
N GLU A 275 -18.48 9.07 10.52
CA GLU A 275 -19.26 7.84 10.53
C GLU A 275 -18.65 6.77 9.60
N ASN A 276 -18.16 7.17 8.42
CA ASN A 276 -17.54 6.27 7.46
C ASN A 276 -16.18 5.74 7.98
N VAL A 277 -15.42 6.58 8.68
CA VAL A 277 -14.21 6.19 9.45
C VAL A 277 -14.57 5.14 10.51
N MET A 278 -15.61 5.38 11.31
CA MET A 278 -16.05 4.45 12.34
C MET A 278 -16.56 3.12 11.77
N ARG A 279 -17.24 3.15 10.62
CA ARG A 279 -17.66 1.93 9.90
C ARG A 279 -16.47 1.09 9.49
N THR A 280 -15.38 1.70 9.01
CA THR A 280 -14.14 0.97 8.65
C THR A 280 -13.58 0.20 9.84
N PHE A 281 -13.48 0.85 11.01
CA PHE A 281 -13.01 0.18 12.23
C PHE A 281 -13.94 -0.94 12.69
N SER A 282 -15.25 -0.69 12.64
CA SER A 282 -16.27 -1.67 12.99
C SER A 282 -16.18 -2.92 12.10
N GLN A 283 -16.05 -2.74 10.78
CA GLN A 283 -15.93 -3.84 9.84
C GLN A 283 -14.62 -4.59 10.01
N ARG A 284 -13.51 -3.88 10.20
CA ARG A 284 -12.22 -4.51 10.51
C ARG A 284 -12.31 -5.37 11.77
N LEU A 285 -12.93 -4.87 12.83
CA LEU A 285 -13.15 -5.62 14.06
C LEU A 285 -14.01 -6.87 13.81
N HIS A 286 -15.06 -6.74 12.99
CA HIS A 286 -15.96 -7.84 12.64
C HIS A 286 -15.22 -8.94 11.85
N LEU A 287 -14.47 -8.58 10.82
CA LEU A 287 -13.59 -9.47 10.05
C LEU A 287 -12.60 -10.21 10.95
N HIS A 288 -11.92 -9.48 11.85
CA HIS A 288 -11.00 -10.10 12.80
C HIS A 288 -11.69 -11.12 13.70
N ARG A 289 -12.83 -10.77 14.30
CA ARG A 289 -13.53 -11.64 15.27
C ARG A 289 -14.17 -12.86 14.63
N GLN A 290 -14.78 -12.71 13.46
CA GLN A 290 -15.58 -13.77 12.84
C GLN A 290 -14.75 -14.63 11.87
N VAL A 291 -13.76 -14.06 11.20
CA VAL A 291 -13.11 -14.69 10.04
C VAL A 291 -11.64 -14.93 10.30
N TYR A 292 -10.83 -13.88 10.46
CA TYR A 292 -9.37 -14.03 10.56
C TYR A 292 -8.94 -14.81 11.79
N SER A 293 -9.70 -14.68 12.89
CA SER A 293 -9.43 -15.41 14.13
C SER A 293 -10.27 -16.67 14.32
N HIS A 294 -10.99 -17.12 13.29
CA HIS A 294 -11.90 -18.25 13.38
C HIS A 294 -11.19 -19.51 13.89
N LYS A 295 -11.77 -20.15 14.92
CA LYS A 295 -11.14 -21.28 15.65
C LYS A 295 -10.74 -22.44 14.74
N THR A 296 -11.57 -22.79 13.76
CA THR A 296 -11.29 -23.89 12.82
C THR A 296 -10.17 -23.52 11.85
N SER A 297 -10.11 -22.25 11.40
CA SER A 297 -9.03 -21.78 10.52
C SER A 297 -7.69 -21.82 11.25
N LYS A 298 -7.66 -21.41 12.52
CA LYS A 298 -6.48 -21.54 13.39
C LYS A 298 -6.06 -22.99 13.61
N ALA A 299 -7.02 -23.90 13.84
CA ALA A 299 -6.71 -25.32 14.00
C ALA A 299 -6.05 -25.89 12.73
N ILE A 300 -6.59 -25.58 11.56
CA ILE A 300 -6.02 -25.98 10.26
C ILE A 300 -4.62 -25.37 10.08
N ALA A 301 -4.44 -24.09 10.41
CA ALA A 301 -3.15 -23.41 10.34
C ALA A 301 -2.07 -24.14 11.15
N VAL A 302 -2.39 -24.56 12.38
CA VAL A 302 -1.47 -25.36 13.21
C VAL A 302 -1.18 -26.71 12.56
N SER A 303 -2.19 -27.42 12.07
CA SER A 303 -2.01 -28.72 11.39
C SER A 303 -1.12 -28.62 10.14
N LEU A 304 -1.18 -27.51 9.41
CA LEU A 304 -0.33 -27.27 8.23
C LEU A 304 1.14 -27.00 8.60
N GLN A 305 1.41 -26.57 9.84
CA GLN A 305 2.78 -26.29 10.31
C GLN A 305 3.44 -27.48 10.99
N THR A 306 2.65 -28.42 11.53
CA THR A 306 3.17 -29.64 12.13
C THR A 306 3.74 -30.56 11.04
N ARG A 307 4.99 -31.01 11.20
CA ARG A 307 5.58 -32.02 10.32
C ARG A 307 4.68 -33.27 10.32
N PRO A 308 4.48 -33.95 9.17
CA PRO A 308 3.97 -35.31 9.21
C PRO A 308 4.91 -36.15 10.11
N LEU A 309 4.31 -36.91 11.02
CA LEU A 309 4.98 -37.87 11.89
C LEU A 309 5.77 -38.88 11.07
#